data_AF-A0A017SF49-F1
#
_entry.id   AF-A0A017SF49-F1
#
_cell.length_a   1.000
_cell.length_b   1.000
_cell.length_c   1.000
_cell.angle_alpha   90.00
_cell.angle_beta   90.00
_cell.angle_gamma   90.00
#
_symmetry.space_group_name_H-M   'P 1'
#
loop_
_entity.id
_entity.type
_entity.pdbx_description
1 polymer ?
#
loop_
_entity_poly.entity_id
_entity_poly.type
_entity_poly.pdbx_seq_one_letter_code
_entity_poly.pdbx_strand_id
1 'polypeptide(L)' 'EVEDDEPDDWDKRIFSTGCAIEQDKLNDCFFNRKDWRKCQKQMAAFRECWKREGNDQRTQTRDS' A
#
# COMPACT_ATOMS: atom_id res chain seq x y z
N GLU A 1 -3.57 6.29 26.91
CA GLU A 1 -4.12 7.15 25.84
C GLU A 1 -4.48 6.21 24.70
N VAL A 2 -5.75 6.19 24.28
CA VAL A 2 -6.26 5.28 23.24
C VAL A 2 -6.48 6.15 22.00
N GLU A 3 -5.42 6.34 21.21
CA GLU A 3 -5.51 6.82 19.82
C GLU A 3 -5.69 5.65 18.84
N ASP A 4 -5.90 4.43 19.33
CA ASP A 4 -5.68 3.16 18.60
C ASP A 4 -6.93 2.59 17.90
N ASP A 5 -8.09 3.26 17.96
CA ASP A 5 -9.33 2.75 17.35
C ASP A 5 -9.68 3.39 15.99
N GLU A 6 -9.03 4.50 15.59
CA GLU A 6 -9.23 5.09 14.26
C GLU A 6 -8.04 4.84 13.33
N PRO A 7 -8.26 4.33 12.11
CA PRO A 7 -7.20 4.22 11.12
C PRO A 7 -6.67 5.61 10.76
N ASP A 8 -5.35 5.75 10.66
CA ASP A 8 -4.72 7.00 10.30
C ASP A 8 -5.04 7.40 8.84
N ASP A 9 -4.63 8.61 8.42
CA ASP A 9 -4.91 9.10 7.07
C ASP A 9 -4.27 8.24 5.96
N TRP A 10 -3.17 7.56 6.25
CA TRP A 10 -2.50 6.65 5.34
C TRP A 10 -3.25 5.31 5.26
N ASP A 11 -3.67 4.75 6.39
CA ASP A 11 -4.49 3.53 6.47
C ASP A 11 -5.85 3.74 5.77
N LYS A 12 -6.52 4.86 6.02
CA LYS A 12 -7.76 5.22 5.32
C LYS A 12 -7.56 5.24 3.80
N ARG A 13 -6.44 5.77 3.32
CA ARG A 13 -6.10 5.79 1.89
C ARG A 13 -5.86 4.38 1.37
N ILE A 14 -5.11 3.53 2.06
CA ILE A 14 -4.83 2.18 1.59
C ILE A 14 -6.10 1.31 1.57
N PHE A 15 -6.94 1.39 2.59
CA PHE A 15 -8.22 0.65 2.61
C PHE A 15 -9.13 1.07 1.44
N SER A 16 -9.17 2.36 1.11
CA SER A 16 -9.94 2.85 -0.03
C SER A 16 -9.40 2.43 -1.41
N THR A 17 -8.24 1.76 -1.47
CA THR A 17 -7.67 1.24 -2.73
C THR A 17 -8.10 -0.19 -3.05
N GLY A 18 -8.65 -0.94 -2.08
CA GLY A 18 -8.91 -2.38 -2.22
C GLY A 18 -7.67 -3.27 -2.15
N CYS A 19 -6.47 -2.71 -1.94
CA CYS A 19 -5.18 -3.42 -1.98
C CYS A 19 -4.44 -3.48 -0.63
N ALA A 20 -5.17 -3.34 0.49
CA ALA A 20 -4.57 -3.32 1.82
C ALA A 20 -3.81 -4.62 2.15
N ILE A 21 -4.33 -5.79 1.75
CA ILE A 21 -3.68 -7.07 2.01
C ILE A 21 -2.31 -7.17 1.33
N GLU A 22 -2.22 -6.72 0.07
CA GLU A 22 -0.96 -6.71 -0.68
C GLU A 22 0.01 -5.66 -0.14
N GLN A 23 -0.49 -4.51 0.34
CA GLN A 23 0.30 -3.50 1.02
C GLN A 23 0.90 -4.05 2.32
N ASP A 24 0.11 -4.71 3.17
CA ASP A 24 0.55 -5.26 4.45
C ASP A 24 1.67 -6.28 4.22
N LYS A 25 1.50 -7.19 3.26
CA LYS A 25 2.55 -8.15 2.88
C LYS A 25 3.84 -7.47 2.41
N LEU A 26 3.73 -6.37 1.68
CA LEU A 26 4.88 -5.59 1.23
C LEU A 26 5.57 -4.89 2.41
N ASN A 27 4.80 -4.28 3.30
CA ASN A 27 5.27 -3.65 4.53
C ASN A 27 5.97 -4.66 5.44
N ASP A 28 5.39 -5.84 5.65
CA ASP A 28 6.00 -6.94 6.41
C ASP A 28 7.33 -7.38 5.80
N CYS A 29 7.38 -7.53 4.47
CA CYS A 29 8.62 -7.88 3.79
C CYS A 29 9.70 -6.82 4.00
N PHE A 30 9.35 -5.54 3.83
CA PHE A 30 10.28 -4.44 4.07
C PHE A 30 10.68 -4.36 5.55
N PHE A 31 9.74 -4.53 6.48
CA PHE A 31 10.03 -4.49 7.91
C PHE A 31 11.05 -5.55 8.30
N ASN A 32 10.92 -6.76 7.77
CA ASN A 32 11.83 -7.87 8.05
C ASN A 32 13.19 -7.71 7.35
N ARG A 33 13.21 -7.21 6.10
CA ARG A 33 14.44 -7.18 5.27
C ARG A 33 15.18 -5.85 5.28
N LYS A 34 14.47 -4.77 5.63
CA LYS A 34 14.87 -3.35 5.53
C LYS A 34 15.39 -2.97 4.13
N ASP A 35 14.94 -3.69 3.10
CA ASP A 35 15.35 -3.49 1.70
C ASP A 35 14.23 -3.90 0.74
N TRP A 36 13.60 -2.90 0.11
CA TRP A 36 12.49 -3.11 -0.82
C TRP A 36 12.91 -3.86 -2.09
N ARG A 37 14.20 -3.82 -2.46
CA ARG A 37 14.71 -4.56 -3.64
C ARG A 37 14.63 -6.07 -3.43
N LYS A 38 14.60 -6.52 -2.17
CA LYS A 38 14.41 -7.93 -1.81
C LYS A 38 12.93 -8.32 -1.73
N CYS A 39 12.00 -7.39 -1.94
CA CYS A 39 10.55 -7.60 -1.84
C CYS A 39 9.84 -7.56 -3.21
N GLN A 40 10.55 -7.91 -4.29
CA GLN A 40 10.03 -7.85 -5.66
C GLN A 40 8.72 -8.63 -5.84
N LYS A 41 8.56 -9.78 -5.17
CA LYS A 41 7.33 -10.58 -5.24
C LYS A 41 6.13 -9.84 -4.64
N GLN A 42 6.29 -9.24 -3.46
CA GLN A 42 5.24 -8.47 -2.80
C GLN A 42 4.93 -7.19 -3.60
N MET A 43 5.96 -6.54 -4.14
CA MET A 43 5.81 -5.38 -5.00
C MET A 43 5.03 -5.70 -6.28
N ALA A 44 5.28 -6.85 -6.91
CA ALA A 44 4.55 -7.29 -8.09
C ALA A 44 3.07 -7.56 -7.74
N ALA A 45 2.80 -8.27 -6.65
CA ALA A 45 1.43 -8.53 -6.19
C ALA A 45 0.66 -7.23 -5.91
N PHE A 46 1.30 -6.26 -5.24
CA PHE A 46 0.69 -4.96 -4.98
C PHE A 46 0.36 -4.21 -6.28
N ARG A 47 1.28 -4.20 -7.26
CA ARG A 47 1.05 -3.59 -8.58
C ARG A 47 -0.08 -4.26 -9.36
N GLU A 48 -0.17 -5.58 -9.29
CA GLU A 48 -1.25 -6.34 -9.93
C GLU A 48 -2.61 -5.99 -9.31
N CYS A 49 -2.69 -5.93 -7.98
CA CYS A 49 -3.89 -5.46 -7.29
C CYS A 49 -4.23 -4.02 -7.71
N TRP A 50 -3.24 -3.12 -7.68
CA TRP A 50 -3.42 -1.72 -8.03
C TRP A 50 -4.06 -1.52 -9.40
N LYS A 51 -3.58 -2.28 -10.40
CA LYS A 51 -4.13 -2.28 -11.75
C LYS A 51 -5.54 -2.87 -11.80
N ARG A 52 -5.80 -3.96 -11.09
CA ARG A 52 -7.12 -4.62 -11.06
C ARG A 52 -8.20 -3.71 -10.46
N GLU A 53 -7.87 -2.99 -9.39
CA GLU A 53 -8.78 -2.06 -8.70
C GLU A 53 -8.88 -0.69 -9.41
N GLY A 54 -8.17 -0.50 -10.55
CA GLY A 54 -8.27 0.72 -11.36
C GLY A 54 -7.62 1.95 -10.71
N ASN A 55 -6.65 1.75 -9.83
CA ASN A 55 -6.08 2.83 -9.01
C ASN A 55 -5.09 3.75 -9.75
N ASP A 56 -4.79 3.50 -11.04
CA ASP A 56 -3.84 4.28 -11.83
C ASP A 56 -4.15 5.79 -11.87
N GLN A 57 -5.42 6.17 -11.72
CA GLN A 57 -5.83 7.58 -11.67
C GLN A 57 -5.44 8.27 -10.36
N ARG A 58 -5.14 7.51 -9.30
CA ARG A 58 -4.77 8.03 -7.96
C ARG A 58 -3.32 8.50 -7.87
N THR A 59 -2.49 8.15 -8.85
CA THR A 59 -1.07 8.55 -8.94
C THR A 59 -0.84 9.70 -9.92
N GLN A 60 -1.90 10.33 -10.44
CA GLN A 60 -1.73 11.52 -11.27
C GLN A 60 -1.13 12.65 -10.43
N THR A 61 -0.01 13.19 -10.88
CA THR A 61 0.57 14.41 -10.31
C THR A 61 -0.45 15.52 -10.51
N ARG A 62 -0.93 16.14 -9.42
CA ARG A 62 -1.60 17.44 -9.54
C ARG A 62 -0.53 18.47 -9.84
N ASP A 63 -0.34 18.78 -11.12
CA ASP A 63 0.31 20.05 -11.49
C ASP A 63 -0.51 21.16 -10.83
N SER A 64 0.07 21.82 -9.83
CA SER A 64 -0.52 22.91 -9.07
C SER A 64 0.25 24.18 -9.37
#